data_AF-W2MJE2-F1
#
_entry.id   AF-W2MJE2-F1
#
_cell.length_a   1.000
_cell.length_b   1.000
_cell.length_c   1.000
_cell.angle_alpha   90.00
_cell.angle_beta   90.00
_cell.angle_gamma   90.00
#
_symmetry.space_group_name_H-M   'P 1'
#
loop_
_entity.id
_entity.type
_entity.pdbx_description
1 polymer ?
#
loop_
_entity_poly.entity_id
_entity_poly.type
_entity_poly.pdbx_seq_one_letter_code
_entity_poly.pdbx_strand_id
1 'polypeptide(L)'
;MKVIPSIMAFLAFVTALVFSQEAAHAAIEEAEPGSELFEQFRPVYHFLAREKWMNDPCAPYYDEDTGLYHMFYQSNPNSTIWGNMTWGHAVSKDQVTWKDYPDALLPFH
;
A
#
# COMPACT_ATOMS: atom_id res chain seq x y z
N MET A 1 51.50 -0.37 29.24
CA MET A 1 51.13 -1.59 28.49
C MET A 1 51.09 -1.23 27.01
N LYS A 2 51.85 -1.92 26.15
CA LYS A 2 51.83 -1.68 24.70
C LYS A 2 50.62 -2.41 24.12
N VAL A 3 49.62 -1.65 23.67
CA VAL A 3 48.42 -2.23 23.04
C VAL A 3 48.81 -2.76 21.66
N ILE A 4 48.44 -4.01 21.36
CA ILE A 4 48.78 -4.65 20.09
C ILE A 4 47.87 -4.07 19.00
N PRO A 5 48.40 -3.51 17.89
CA PRO A 5 47.61 -2.84 16.85
C PRO A 5 46.46 -3.69 16.30
N SER A 6 46.67 -5.01 16.25
CA SER A 6 45.68 -5.99 15.80
C SER A 6 44.44 -6.06 16.69
N ILE A 7 44.60 -5.83 18.01
CA ILE A 7 43.48 -5.81 18.97
C ILE A 7 42.65 -4.54 18.77
N MET A 8 43.31 -3.40 18.52
CA MET A 8 42.62 -2.14 18.24
C MET A 8 41.85 -2.20 16.92
N ALA A 9 42.44 -2.82 15.89
CA ALA A 9 41.78 -3.00 14.59
C ALA A 9 40.57 -3.95 14.69
N PHE A 10 40.70 -5.07 15.44
CA PHE A 10 39.60 -5.98 15.67
C PHE A 10 38.46 -5.33 16.46
N LEU A 11 38.79 -4.57 17.51
CA LEU A 11 37.80 -3.86 18.30
C LEU A 11 37.08 -2.79 17.48
N ALA A 12 37.81 -2.03 16.64
CA ALA A 12 37.21 -1.05 15.74
C ALA A 12 36.29 -1.70 14.70
N PHE A 13 36.66 -2.87 14.16
CA PHE A 13 35.84 -3.63 13.21
C PHE A 13 34.55 -4.16 13.85
N VAL A 14 34.62 -4.73 15.05
CA VAL A 14 33.44 -5.19 15.80
C VAL A 14 32.54 -4.01 16.18
N THR A 15 33.12 -2.89 16.58
CA THR A 15 32.38 -1.66 16.89
C THR A 15 31.67 -1.13 15.64
N ALA A 16 32.36 -1.09 14.49
CA ALA A 16 31.74 -0.70 13.23
C ALA A 16 30.57 -1.62 12.86
N LEU A 17 30.70 -2.95 12.99
CA LEU A 17 29.61 -3.89 12.71
C LEU A 17 28.40 -3.75 13.64
N VAL A 18 28.61 -3.43 14.92
CA VAL A 18 27.53 -3.27 15.90
C VAL A 18 26.81 -1.93 15.73
N PHE A 19 27.53 -0.88 15.31
CA PHE A 19 26.95 0.47 15.18
C PHE A 19 26.62 0.88 13.73
N SER A 20 27.06 0.16 12.69
CA SER A 20 26.71 0.40 11.28
C SER A 20 25.41 -0.30 10.86
N GLN A 21 24.38 -0.21 11.69
CA GLN A 21 23.06 -0.79 11.41
C GLN A 21 22.30 -0.04 10.28
N GLU A 22 22.94 0.97 9.68
CA GLU A 22 22.45 1.75 8.53
C GLU A 22 22.32 0.93 7.24
N ALA A 23 23.06 -0.17 7.09
CA ALA A 23 23.06 -0.95 5.85
C ALA A 23 21.86 -1.90 5.70
N ALA A 24 21.05 -2.13 6.74
CA ALA A 24 20.03 -3.19 6.75
C ALA A 24 18.58 -2.70 6.92
N HIS A 25 18.34 -1.40 6.95
CA HIS A 25 17.00 -0.85 6.77
C HIS A 25 16.94 -0.25 5.37
N ALA A 26 16.72 -1.11 4.37
CA ALA A 26 16.21 -0.61 3.10
C ALA A 26 14.99 0.26 3.44
N ALA A 27 15.04 1.54 3.08
CA ALA A 27 13.91 2.42 3.28
C ALA A 27 12.73 1.81 2.52
N ILE A 28 11.60 1.61 3.21
CA ILE A 28 10.36 1.25 2.54
C ILE A 28 9.93 2.50 1.78
N GLU A 29 10.10 2.46 0.47
CA GLU A 29 9.59 3.48 -0.44
C GLU A 29 8.18 3.08 -0.86
N GLU A 30 7.19 3.92 -0.55
CA GLU A 30 5.85 3.73 -1.11
C GLU A 30 5.90 4.04 -2.61
N ALA A 31 5.36 3.14 -3.42
CA ALA A 31 5.33 3.31 -4.86
C ALA A 31 4.29 4.38 -5.24
N GLU A 32 4.75 5.48 -5.84
CA GLU A 32 3.87 6.55 -6.31
C GLU A 32 2.91 6.04 -7.41
N PRO A 33 1.61 6.37 -7.37
CA PRO A 33 0.65 5.99 -8.40
C PRO A 33 1.14 6.34 -9.82
N GLY A 34 1.15 5.35 -10.72
CA GLY A 34 1.62 5.50 -12.10
C GLY A 34 3.14 5.41 -12.30
N SER A 35 3.92 5.20 -11.24
CA SER A 35 5.36 4.86 -11.35
C SER A 35 5.58 3.44 -11.87
N GLU A 36 6.78 3.16 -12.39
CA GLU A 36 7.15 1.80 -12.82
C GLU A 36 7.01 0.79 -11.68
N LEU A 37 7.43 1.16 -10.46
CA LEU A 37 7.33 0.31 -9.28
C LEU A 37 5.86 0.01 -8.92
N PHE A 38 4.97 1.00 -9.05
CA PHE A 38 3.54 0.84 -8.76
C PHE A 38 2.86 -0.09 -9.76
N GLU A 39 3.21 0.02 -11.05
CA GLU A 39 2.61 -0.79 -12.11
C GLU A 39 3.23 -2.20 -12.22
N GLN A 40 4.46 -2.39 -11.74
CA GLN A 40 5.23 -3.64 -11.88
C GLN A 40 4.44 -4.90 -11.48
N PHE A 41 3.65 -4.81 -10.40
CA PHE A 41 2.90 -5.94 -9.84
C PHE A 41 1.39 -5.71 -9.79
N ARG A 42 0.89 -4.63 -10.40
CA ARG A 42 -0.52 -4.27 -10.34
C ARG A 42 -1.35 -5.16 -11.29
N PRO A 43 -2.35 -5.91 -10.80
CA PRO A 43 -3.20 -6.71 -11.68
C PRO A 43 -4.02 -5.84 -12.66
N VAL A 44 -4.23 -6.32 -13.88
CA VAL A 44 -4.98 -5.58 -14.92
C VAL A 44 -6.35 -6.19 -15.26
N TYR A 45 -6.69 -7.35 -14.70
CA TYR A 45 -7.94 -8.08 -14.96
C TYR A 45 -8.74 -8.42 -13.69
N HIS A 46 -8.39 -7.82 -12.56
CA HIS A 46 -9.13 -7.95 -11.30
C HIS A 46 -9.57 -6.57 -10.84
N PHE A 47 -10.69 -6.49 -10.13
CA PHE A 47 -11.10 -5.26 -9.47
C PHE A 47 -10.11 -4.90 -8.36
N LEU A 48 -9.65 -3.65 -8.34
CA LEU A 48 -8.71 -3.11 -7.36
C LEU A 48 -9.20 -1.72 -6.92
N ALA A 49 -8.86 -1.31 -5.70
CA ALA A 49 -8.87 0.10 -5.34
C ALA A 49 -7.87 0.88 -6.20
N ARG A 50 -8.12 2.17 -6.41
CA ARG A 50 -7.24 3.07 -7.18
C ARG A 50 -5.79 2.99 -6.70
N GLU A 51 -5.57 2.99 -5.40
CA GLU A 51 -4.27 2.98 -4.74
C GLU A 51 -4.42 2.46 -3.30
N LYS A 52 -3.27 2.20 -2.64
CA LYS A 52 -3.18 1.90 -1.20
C LYS A 52 -3.92 0.62 -0.76
N TRP A 53 -4.29 0.53 0.52
CA TRP A 53 -4.88 -0.67 1.11
C TRP A 53 -6.35 -0.83 0.75
N MET A 54 -6.72 -2.04 0.34
CA MET A 54 -8.10 -2.50 0.22
C MET A 54 -8.26 -3.89 0.83
N ASN A 55 -9.48 -4.22 1.26
CA ASN A 55 -9.84 -5.59 1.59
C ASN A 55 -11.26 -5.93 1.12
N ASP A 56 -12.14 -6.29 2.04
CA ASP A 56 -13.39 -6.99 1.79
C ASP A 56 -14.33 -6.17 0.87
N PRO A 57 -14.99 -6.80 -0.11
CA PRO A 57 -16.09 -6.17 -0.82
C PRO A 57 -17.24 -5.88 0.15
N CYS A 58 -17.84 -4.71 0.02
CA CYS A 58 -18.92 -4.22 0.86
C CYS A 58 -20.16 -3.96 0.00
N ALA A 59 -21.30 -4.52 0.38
CA ALA A 59 -22.62 -4.22 -0.19
C ALA A 59 -22.69 -4.06 -1.74
N PRO A 60 -22.14 -5.00 -2.54
CA PRO A 60 -22.26 -4.91 -4.00
C PRO A 60 -23.74 -5.02 -4.41
N TYR A 61 -24.19 -4.17 -5.34
CA TYR A 61 -25.56 -4.21 -5.85
C TYR A 61 -25.66 -3.69 -7.29
N TYR A 62 -26.79 -3.95 -7.93
CA TYR A 62 -27.16 -3.39 -9.23
C TYR A 62 -28.29 -2.39 -9.05
N ASP A 63 -28.12 -1.20 -9.61
CA ASP A 63 -29.11 -0.13 -9.63
C ASP A 63 -29.89 -0.19 -10.95
N GLU A 64 -31.17 -0.57 -10.88
CA GLU A 64 -32.04 -0.69 -12.06
C GLU A 64 -32.36 0.66 -12.71
N ASP A 65 -32.38 1.76 -11.94
CA ASP A 65 -32.73 3.09 -12.44
C ASP A 65 -31.59 3.70 -13.25
N THR A 66 -30.34 3.46 -12.84
CA THR A 66 -29.14 3.97 -13.55
C THR A 66 -28.52 2.95 -14.49
N GLY A 67 -28.83 1.67 -14.34
CA GLY A 67 -28.24 0.57 -15.09
C GLY A 67 -26.77 0.30 -14.73
N LEU A 68 -26.37 0.59 -13.48
CA LEU A 68 -24.99 0.47 -13.01
C LEU A 68 -24.85 -0.62 -11.95
N TYR A 69 -23.76 -1.37 -12.04
CA TYR A 69 -23.25 -2.18 -10.95
C TYR A 69 -22.42 -1.29 -10.02
N HIS A 70 -22.69 -1.38 -8.73
CA HIS A 70 -21.96 -0.69 -7.67
C HIS A 70 -21.12 -1.70 -6.90
N MET A 71 -19.83 -1.42 -6.77
CA MET A 71 -18.91 -2.15 -5.91
C MET A 71 -18.38 -1.19 -4.86
N PHE A 72 -18.54 -1.56 -3.59
CA PHE A 72 -17.84 -0.91 -2.48
C PHE A 72 -16.85 -1.88 -1.88
N TYR A 73 -15.86 -1.36 -1.17
CA TYR A 73 -14.81 -2.15 -0.55
C TYR A 73 -14.24 -1.39 0.64
N GLN A 74 -13.79 -2.11 1.66
CA GLN A 74 -13.04 -1.49 2.75
C GLN A 74 -11.70 -0.97 2.21
N SER A 75 -11.35 0.27 2.56
CA SER A 75 -10.10 0.91 2.13
C SER A 75 -9.46 1.76 3.21
N ASN A 76 -8.15 1.94 3.10
CA ASN A 76 -7.41 2.99 3.79
C ASN A 76 -6.85 3.98 2.75
N PRO A 77 -7.44 5.19 2.61
CA PRO A 77 -6.99 6.16 1.61
C PRO A 77 -5.65 6.82 1.99
N ASN A 78 -5.09 6.52 3.17
CA ASN A 78 -3.89 7.18 3.68
C ASN A 78 -2.67 6.27 3.77
N SER A 79 -2.81 4.95 3.60
CA SER A 79 -1.68 4.03 3.72
C SER A 79 -1.92 2.68 3.05
N THR A 80 -0.83 1.99 2.71
CA THR A 80 -0.79 0.61 2.20
C THR A 80 -1.00 -0.47 3.27
N ILE A 81 -1.29 -0.09 4.52
CA ILE A 81 -1.64 -1.00 5.61
C ILE A 81 -3.05 -0.73 6.15
N TRP A 82 -3.62 -1.72 6.84
CA TRP A 82 -4.92 -1.61 7.49
C TRP A 82 -4.98 -0.46 8.51
N GLY A 83 -6.06 0.33 8.48
CA GLY A 83 -6.34 1.44 9.38
C GLY A 83 -7.23 2.50 8.72
N ASN A 84 -7.74 3.48 9.48
CA ASN A 84 -8.54 4.61 8.95
C ASN A 84 -9.60 4.19 7.90
N MET A 85 -10.48 3.26 8.27
CA MET A 85 -11.38 2.58 7.35
C MET A 85 -12.39 3.53 6.70
N THR A 86 -12.40 3.53 5.37
CA THR A 86 -13.44 4.11 4.51
C THR A 86 -14.11 3.00 3.69
N TRP A 87 -15.23 3.33 3.05
CA TRP A 87 -15.73 2.54 1.92
C TRP A 87 -15.36 3.25 0.62
N GLY A 88 -14.43 2.68 -0.12
CA GLY A 88 -14.19 3.07 -1.50
C GLY A 88 -15.39 2.67 -2.38
N HIS A 89 -15.54 3.33 -3.52
CA HIS A 89 -16.68 3.13 -4.41
C HIS A 89 -16.24 3.15 -5.87
N ALA A 90 -16.69 2.16 -6.63
CA ALA A 90 -16.59 2.15 -8.08
C ALA A 90 -17.89 1.65 -8.70
N VAL A 91 -18.14 2.08 -9.93
CA VAL A 91 -19.30 1.64 -10.72
C VAL A 91 -18.88 1.02 -12.05
N SER A 92 -19.71 0.14 -12.59
CA SER A 92 -19.50 -0.49 -13.89
C SER A 92 -20.81 -0.70 -14.62
N LYS A 93 -20.75 -0.73 -15.96
CA LYS A 93 -21.89 -1.14 -16.81
C LYS A 93 -21.84 -2.62 -17.20
N ASP A 94 -20.66 -3.24 -17.13
CA ASP A 94 -20.37 -4.55 -17.70
C ASP A 94 -19.66 -5.51 -16.72
N GLN A 95 -19.40 -5.07 -15.48
CA GLN A 95 -18.61 -5.75 -14.44
C GLN A 95 -17.14 -6.03 -14.82
N VAL A 96 -16.67 -5.47 -15.94
CA VAL A 96 -15.30 -5.64 -16.45
C VAL A 96 -14.56 -4.31 -16.39
N THR A 97 -15.19 -3.24 -16.87
CA THR A 97 -14.65 -1.89 -16.89
C THR A 97 -15.23 -1.10 -15.73
N TRP A 98 -14.37 -0.62 -14.84
CA TRP A 98 -14.77 0.08 -13.62
C TRP A 98 -14.38 1.55 -13.69
N LYS A 99 -15.26 2.41 -13.19
CA LYS A 99 -15.00 3.84 -12.98
C LYS A 99 -15.06 4.13 -11.49
N ASP A 100 -13.97 4.64 -10.94
CA ASP A 100 -13.93 5.11 -9.56
C ASP A 100 -14.93 6.25 -9.32
N TYR A 101 -15.56 6.21 -8.15
CA TYR A 101 -16.42 7.25 -7.59
C TYR A 101 -15.80 7.77 -6.28
N PRO A 102 -16.29 8.91 -5.75
CA PRO A 102 -15.90 9.36 -4.42
C PRO A 102 -16.18 8.29 -3.35
N ASP A 103 -15.33 8.22 -2.32
CA ASP A 103 -15.54 7.34 -1.18
C ASP A 103 -16.96 7.49 -0.63
N ALA A 104 -17.64 6.36 -0.45
CA ALA A 104 -19.04 6.31 -0.07
C ALA A 104 -19.26 6.51 1.44
N LEU A 105 -18.31 6.05 2.28
CA LEU A 105 -18.36 6.23 3.73
C LEU A 105 -16.98 6.63 4.24
N LEU A 106 -16.96 7.71 5.04
CA LEU A 106 -15.78 8.19 5.75
C LEU A 106 -15.96 7.95 7.26
N PRO A 107 -14.87 7.73 8.03
CA PRO A 107 -14.97 7.46 9.46
C PRO A 107 -15.52 8.65 10.26
N PHE A 108 -15.32 9.88 9.76
CA PHE A 108 -15.82 11.13 10.36
C PHE A 108 -16.25 12.11 9.25
N HIS A 109 -17.29 12.89 9.50
CA HIS A 109 -17.78 13.96 8.62
C HIS A 109 -17.07 15.28 8.86
#